data_AF-A0A1C5VCR9-F1
#
_entry.id   AF-A0A1C5VCR9-F1
#
_cell.length_a   1.000
_cell.length_b   1.000
_cell.length_c   1.000
_cell.angle_alpha   90.00
_cell.angle_beta   90.00
_cell.angle_gamma   90.00
#
_symmetry.space_group_name_H-M   'P 1'
#
loop_
_entity.id
_entity.type
_entity.pdbx_description
1 polymer ?
#
loop_
_entity_poly.entity_id
_entity_poly.type
_entity_poly.pdbx_seq_one_letter_code
_entity_poly.pdbx_strand_id
1 'polypeptide(L)'
;MNGRTVNHCKNKAQIKATTQDCDYLGGILGFNEDGYIKDCVNEGEIIGNNQIGGIAGENDGFDGHGYIERCINLGNIKGNEIVGGITGENHRTASIINCENIGHITGNEYAGGISGAAGVLEKDKKEIRYCINIGKIECNSYGNAIVGALYAASSGVITAQWVKSGNNWYYVDVEGKMVTGDYEINGVVNHFDANGVWIN
;
A
#
# COMPACT_ATOMS: atom_id res chain seq x y z
N MET A 1 6.97 -25.74 -12.66
CA MET A 1 5.92 -24.70 -12.75
C MET A 1 4.95 -25.00 -11.63
N ASN A 2 5.07 -24.31 -10.50
CA ASN A 2 4.44 -24.73 -9.25
C ASN A 2 3.03 -24.12 -9.12
N GLY A 3 2.03 -24.97 -8.89
CA GLY A 3 0.60 -24.72 -9.11
C GLY A 3 -0.13 -23.80 -8.13
N ARG A 4 0.40 -22.61 -7.83
CA ARG A 4 -0.27 -21.58 -7.01
C ARG A 4 -0.53 -20.30 -7.81
N THR A 5 -1.21 -20.41 -8.95
CA THR A 5 -1.51 -19.26 -9.80
C THR A 5 -3.02 -19.06 -9.95
N VAL A 6 -3.50 -17.84 -9.69
CA VAL A 6 -4.83 -17.37 -10.05
C VAL A 6 -4.67 -16.40 -11.20
N ASN A 7 -5.27 -16.70 -12.36
CA ASN A 7 -5.13 -15.82 -13.52
C ASN A 7 -6.39 -15.72 -14.37
N HIS A 8 -6.54 -14.59 -15.07
CA HIS A 8 -7.68 -14.31 -15.96
C HIS A 8 -9.04 -14.46 -15.28
N CYS A 9 -9.08 -14.23 -13.96
CA CYS A 9 -10.31 -14.31 -13.17
C CYS A 9 -10.97 -12.94 -13.10
N LYS A 10 -12.31 -12.96 -13.03
CA LYS A 10 -13.10 -11.75 -12.90
C LYS A 10 -14.21 -11.93 -11.88
N ASN A 11 -14.25 -11.04 -10.89
CA ASN A 11 -15.39 -10.93 -10.00
C ASN A 11 -16.27 -9.75 -10.42
N LYS A 12 -17.59 -9.96 -10.44
CA LYS A 12 -18.60 -8.91 -10.67
C LYS A 12 -19.62 -8.82 -9.53
N ALA A 13 -19.63 -9.80 -8.64
CA ALA A 13 -20.60 -9.87 -7.56
C ALA A 13 -20.11 -9.05 -6.37
N GLN A 14 -21.06 -8.49 -5.61
CA GLN A 14 -20.72 -7.88 -4.32
C GLN A 14 -20.18 -8.95 -3.38
N ILE A 15 -19.07 -8.63 -2.71
CA ILE A 15 -18.51 -9.43 -1.62
C ILE A 15 -18.68 -8.62 -0.34
N LYS A 16 -19.41 -9.17 0.62
CA LYS A 16 -19.73 -8.49 1.87
C LYS A 16 -19.47 -9.40 3.06
N ALA A 17 -18.56 -8.98 3.93
CA ALA A 17 -18.41 -9.61 5.25
C ALA A 17 -19.66 -9.33 6.09
N THR A 18 -20.14 -10.36 6.79
CA THR A 18 -21.33 -10.27 7.66
C THR A 18 -20.99 -10.13 9.13
N THR A 19 -19.72 -10.29 9.49
CA THR A 19 -19.18 -10.15 10.85
C THR A 19 -17.98 -9.22 10.86
N GLN A 20 -17.63 -8.70 12.04
CA GLN A 20 -16.47 -7.82 12.21
C GLN A 20 -15.14 -8.58 12.22
N ASP A 21 -15.17 -9.89 12.49
CA ASP A 21 -13.99 -10.76 12.61
C ASP A 21 -13.53 -11.37 11.27
N CYS A 22 -14.06 -10.90 10.15
CA CYS A 22 -13.59 -11.33 8.82
C CYS A 22 -12.35 -10.51 8.43
N ASP A 23 -11.20 -11.07 8.75
CA ASP A 23 -9.91 -10.63 8.22
C ASP A 23 -9.71 -11.18 6.80
N TYR A 24 -9.00 -10.43 5.97
CA TYR A 24 -8.57 -10.79 4.60
C TYR A 24 -9.72 -10.93 3.58
N LEU A 25 -10.32 -9.80 3.21
CA LEU A 25 -11.39 -9.77 2.21
C LEU A 25 -10.86 -9.27 0.85
N GLY A 26 -10.81 -10.18 -0.13
CA GLY A 26 -10.37 -9.86 -1.49
C GLY A 26 -11.43 -10.11 -2.55
N GLY A 27 -11.44 -9.31 -3.61
CA GLY A 27 -12.36 -9.50 -4.73
C GLY A 27 -12.10 -10.77 -5.55
N ILE A 28 -10.86 -11.27 -5.52
CA ILE A 28 -10.43 -12.48 -6.23
C ILE A 28 -9.98 -13.56 -5.24
N LEU A 29 -9.21 -13.19 -4.21
CA LEU A 29 -8.67 -14.13 -3.22
C LEU A 29 -8.58 -13.48 -1.84
N GLY A 30 -8.92 -14.17 -0.75
CA GLY A 30 -8.75 -13.60 0.59
C GLY A 30 -7.27 -13.40 0.96
N PHE A 31 -6.48 -14.47 0.88
CA PHE A 31 -5.08 -14.50 1.33
C PHE A 31 -4.19 -15.17 0.27
N ASN A 32 -3.15 -14.48 -0.20
CA ASN A 32 -2.18 -15.00 -1.17
C ASN A 32 -0.81 -15.22 -0.51
N GLU A 33 -0.48 -16.46 -0.14
CA GLU A 33 0.84 -16.80 0.42
C GLU A 33 1.74 -17.45 -0.63
N ASP A 34 2.83 -16.76 -1.00
CA ASP A 34 3.82 -17.21 -1.97
C ASP A 34 3.21 -17.63 -3.32
N GLY A 35 2.04 -17.08 -3.63
CA GLY A 35 1.26 -17.36 -4.83
C GLY A 35 1.38 -16.25 -5.87
N TYR A 36 0.86 -16.52 -7.06
CA TYR A 36 0.85 -15.57 -8.16
C TYR A 36 -0.58 -15.25 -8.62
N ILE A 37 -1.04 -14.04 -8.36
CA ILE A 37 -2.28 -13.51 -8.93
C ILE A 37 -1.91 -12.63 -10.12
N LYS A 38 -2.45 -12.91 -11.31
CA LYS A 38 -2.16 -12.09 -12.48
C LYS A 38 -3.33 -11.95 -13.44
N ASP A 39 -3.40 -10.81 -14.14
CA ASP A 39 -4.38 -10.61 -15.20
C ASP A 39 -5.83 -10.75 -14.70
N CYS A 40 -6.10 -10.38 -13.44
CA CYS A 40 -7.40 -10.51 -12.79
C CYS A 40 -8.08 -9.15 -12.60
N VAL A 41 -9.42 -9.15 -12.61
CA VAL A 41 -10.22 -7.92 -12.50
C VAL A 41 -11.33 -8.07 -11.47
N ASN A 42 -11.44 -7.11 -10.55
CA ASN A 42 -12.62 -6.98 -9.69
C ASN A 42 -13.50 -5.81 -10.13
N GLU A 43 -14.75 -6.09 -10.47
CA GLU A 43 -15.82 -5.10 -10.71
C GLU A 43 -16.84 -5.05 -9.56
N GLY A 44 -16.84 -6.06 -8.70
CA GLY A 44 -17.78 -6.16 -7.59
C GLY A 44 -17.45 -5.20 -6.46
N GLU A 45 -18.48 -4.64 -5.83
CA GLU A 45 -18.30 -3.87 -4.59
C GLU A 45 -17.83 -4.79 -3.46
N ILE A 46 -16.87 -4.33 -2.66
CA ILE A 46 -16.35 -5.05 -1.50
C ILE A 46 -16.66 -4.26 -0.23
N ILE A 47 -17.30 -4.91 0.73
CA ILE A 47 -17.67 -4.31 2.02
C ILE A 47 -17.18 -5.23 3.15
N GLY A 48 -16.28 -4.74 3.98
CA GLY A 48 -15.73 -5.51 5.10
C GLY A 48 -15.28 -4.64 6.26
N ASN A 49 -14.49 -5.23 7.17
CA ASN A 49 -13.94 -4.53 8.33
C ASN A 49 -12.43 -4.27 8.17
N ASN A 50 -11.64 -5.33 8.15
CA ASN A 50 -10.18 -5.27 8.19
C ASN A 50 -9.54 -6.00 7.00
N GLN A 51 -8.35 -5.55 6.61
CA GLN A 51 -7.54 -6.07 5.51
C GLN A 51 -8.32 -6.38 4.24
N ILE A 52 -8.79 -5.32 3.59
CA ILE A 52 -9.65 -5.39 2.42
C ILE A 52 -8.90 -4.92 1.19
N GLY A 53 -8.90 -5.73 0.13
CA GLY A 53 -8.38 -5.34 -1.16
C GLY A 53 -9.29 -5.69 -2.34
N GLY A 54 -9.20 -4.90 -3.39
CA GLY A 54 -9.95 -5.15 -4.63
C GLY A 54 -9.58 -6.49 -5.27
N ILE A 55 -8.32 -6.93 -5.13
CA ILE A 55 -7.84 -8.19 -5.68
C ILE A 55 -7.63 -9.21 -4.57
N ALA A 56 -6.83 -8.86 -3.56
CA ALA A 56 -6.58 -9.73 -2.41
C ALA A 56 -6.77 -9.01 -1.08
N GLY A 57 -7.24 -9.71 -0.05
CA GLY A 57 -7.23 -9.14 1.32
C GLY A 57 -5.80 -8.91 1.79
N GLU A 58 -4.97 -9.94 1.68
CA GLU A 58 -3.53 -9.86 1.91
C GLU A 58 -2.74 -10.58 0.81
N ASN A 59 -1.60 -9.99 0.45
CA ASN A 59 -0.57 -10.58 -0.38
C ASN A 59 0.70 -10.75 0.43
N ASP A 60 1.17 -11.99 0.57
CA ASP A 60 2.22 -12.33 1.50
C ASP A 60 3.30 -13.22 0.86
N GLY A 61 4.55 -12.93 1.24
CA GLY A 61 5.75 -13.62 0.78
C GLY A 61 6.51 -14.19 1.98
N PHE A 62 6.07 -15.34 2.50
CA PHE A 62 6.62 -15.93 3.73
C PHE A 62 7.97 -16.60 3.50
N ASP A 63 7.92 -17.73 2.81
CA ASP A 63 9.05 -18.60 2.49
C ASP A 63 9.45 -18.45 1.01
N GLY A 64 8.66 -17.68 0.25
CA GLY A 64 8.84 -17.39 -1.16
C GLY A 64 8.58 -15.93 -1.47
N HIS A 65 7.73 -15.69 -2.48
CA HIS A 65 7.43 -14.37 -2.98
C HIS A 65 6.00 -14.34 -3.51
N GLY A 66 5.12 -13.60 -2.85
CA GLY A 66 3.76 -13.34 -3.30
C GLY A 66 3.74 -12.27 -4.40
N TYR A 67 3.11 -12.57 -5.53
CA TYR A 67 3.00 -11.62 -6.65
C TYR A 67 1.55 -11.29 -6.97
N ILE A 68 1.27 -10.01 -7.14
CA ILE A 68 0.07 -9.51 -7.82
C ILE A 68 0.51 -8.65 -9.01
N GLU A 69 0.12 -9.05 -10.22
CA GLU A 69 0.61 -8.43 -11.45
C GLU A 69 -0.50 -8.19 -12.49
N ARG A 70 -0.55 -7.00 -13.11
CA ARG A 70 -1.53 -6.67 -14.18
C ARG A 70 -2.98 -6.90 -13.73
N CYS A 71 -3.28 -6.59 -12.48
CA CYS A 71 -4.61 -6.70 -11.92
C CYS A 71 -5.27 -5.33 -11.79
N ILE A 72 -6.60 -5.30 -11.95
CA ILE A 72 -7.37 -4.06 -11.95
C ILE A 72 -8.54 -4.16 -10.98
N ASN A 73 -8.66 -3.19 -10.09
CA ASN A 73 -9.87 -2.98 -9.29
C ASN A 73 -10.71 -1.84 -9.86
N LEU A 74 -11.91 -2.17 -10.30
CA LEU A 74 -12.96 -1.25 -10.75
C LEU A 74 -14.06 -1.08 -9.69
N GLY A 75 -14.24 -2.08 -8.82
CA GLY A 75 -15.28 -2.09 -7.79
C GLY A 75 -14.98 -1.14 -6.63
N ASN A 76 -16.02 -0.54 -6.07
CA ASN A 76 -15.89 0.28 -4.86
C ASN A 76 -15.52 -0.58 -3.65
N ILE A 77 -14.73 -0.03 -2.74
CA ILE A 77 -14.29 -0.73 -1.54
C ILE A 77 -14.65 0.11 -0.32
N LYS A 78 -15.33 -0.52 0.64
CA LYS A 78 -15.66 0.08 1.93
C LYS A 78 -15.10 -0.80 3.06
N GLY A 79 -14.24 -0.21 3.88
CA GLY A 79 -13.65 -0.86 5.05
C GLY A 79 -13.46 0.09 6.21
N ASN A 80 -12.93 -0.46 7.31
CA ASN A 80 -12.66 0.28 8.53
C ASN A 80 -11.15 0.42 8.74
N GLU A 81 -10.43 -0.67 8.98
CA GLU A 81 -9.03 -0.64 9.44
C GLU A 81 -8.05 -0.50 8.28
N ILE A 82 -7.64 -1.61 7.65
CA ILE A 82 -6.66 -1.62 6.57
C ILE A 82 -7.36 -1.86 5.23
N VAL A 83 -7.37 -0.86 4.35
CA VAL A 83 -8.13 -0.90 3.09
C VAL A 83 -7.24 -0.45 1.92
N GLY A 84 -7.14 -1.26 0.87
CA GLY A 84 -6.49 -0.81 -0.35
C GLY A 84 -7.16 -1.22 -1.64
N GLY A 85 -6.81 -0.51 -2.71
CA GLY A 85 -7.43 -0.75 -4.01
C GLY A 85 -7.10 -2.11 -4.61
N ILE A 86 -5.89 -2.61 -4.41
CA ILE A 86 -5.43 -3.93 -4.88
C ILE A 86 -5.34 -4.91 -3.72
N THR A 87 -4.65 -4.51 -2.65
CA THR A 87 -4.48 -5.30 -1.42
C THR A 87 -4.90 -4.52 -0.19
N GLY A 88 -5.47 -5.18 0.81
CA GLY A 88 -5.52 -4.62 2.16
C GLY A 88 -4.09 -4.50 2.68
N GLU A 89 -3.41 -5.62 2.81
CA GLU A 89 -2.01 -5.66 3.22
C GLU A 89 -1.13 -6.31 2.15
N ASN A 90 0.02 -5.70 1.89
CA ASN A 90 1.10 -6.31 1.13
C ASN A 90 2.25 -6.58 2.11
N HIS A 91 2.50 -7.83 2.46
CA HIS A 91 3.31 -8.22 3.60
C HIS A 91 4.62 -8.92 3.19
N ARG A 92 5.63 -8.90 4.08
CA ARG A 92 6.96 -9.49 3.89
C ARG A 92 7.58 -9.20 2.51
N THR A 93 7.96 -10.21 1.73
CA THR A 93 8.64 -10.07 0.43
C THR A 93 7.67 -9.85 -0.73
N ALA A 94 6.36 -9.73 -0.48
CA ALA A 94 5.35 -9.73 -1.53
C ALA A 94 5.36 -8.44 -2.38
N SER A 95 5.03 -8.55 -3.66
CA SER A 95 5.12 -7.47 -4.64
C SER A 95 3.82 -7.24 -5.40
N ILE A 96 3.56 -5.97 -5.74
CA ILE A 96 2.42 -5.51 -6.54
C ILE A 96 2.98 -4.71 -7.72
N ILE A 97 2.72 -5.18 -8.94
CA ILE A 97 3.38 -4.68 -10.14
C ILE A 97 2.33 -4.42 -11.23
N ASN A 98 2.39 -3.27 -11.91
CA ASN A 98 1.50 -2.95 -13.03
C ASN A 98 0.00 -3.09 -12.68
N CYS A 99 -0.41 -2.69 -11.48
CA CYS A 99 -1.80 -2.82 -11.04
C CYS A 99 -2.50 -1.46 -10.96
N GLU A 100 -3.82 -1.46 -11.14
CA GLU A 100 -4.60 -0.23 -11.21
C GLU A 100 -5.82 -0.28 -10.30
N ASN A 101 -6.02 0.79 -9.53
CA ASN A 101 -7.27 1.02 -8.83
C ASN A 101 -8.03 2.19 -9.44
N ILE A 102 -9.26 1.93 -9.87
CA ILE A 102 -10.21 2.93 -10.38
C ILE A 102 -11.42 3.05 -9.42
N GLY A 103 -11.69 2.00 -8.63
CA GLY A 103 -12.78 1.99 -7.66
C GLY A 103 -12.61 3.04 -6.56
N HIS A 104 -13.73 3.58 -6.07
CA HIS A 104 -13.74 4.49 -4.92
C HIS A 104 -13.42 3.71 -3.64
N ILE A 105 -12.46 4.21 -2.86
CA ILE A 105 -12.09 3.64 -1.56
C ILE A 105 -12.64 4.52 -0.44
N THR A 106 -13.41 3.92 0.46
CA THR A 106 -13.80 4.49 1.74
C THR A 106 -13.18 3.66 2.88
N GLY A 107 -12.27 4.26 3.65
CA GLY A 107 -11.62 3.65 4.80
C GLY A 107 -11.70 4.54 6.05
N ASN A 108 -11.35 4.01 7.21
CA ASN A 108 -11.32 4.79 8.47
C ASN A 108 -9.88 5.02 8.95
N GLU A 109 -9.08 3.96 9.08
CA GLU A 109 -7.73 4.03 9.66
C GLU A 109 -6.62 4.16 8.60
N TYR A 110 -6.40 3.13 7.78
CA TYR A 110 -5.35 3.11 6.75
C TYR A 110 -5.98 2.81 5.38
N ALA A 111 -5.94 3.79 4.47
CA ALA A 111 -6.47 3.64 3.12
C ALA A 111 -5.41 3.95 2.06
N GLY A 112 -5.07 2.96 1.24
CA GLY A 112 -4.12 3.14 0.14
C GLY A 112 -4.74 2.87 -1.21
N GLY A 113 -4.46 3.72 -2.20
CA GLY A 113 -4.97 3.51 -3.55
C GLY A 113 -4.53 2.17 -4.16
N ILE A 114 -3.36 1.64 -3.78
CA ILE A 114 -2.89 0.31 -4.18
C ILE A 114 -2.91 -0.66 -3.01
N SER A 115 -2.26 -0.32 -1.88
CA SER A 115 -2.22 -1.16 -0.69
C SER A 115 -2.60 -0.38 0.56
N GLY A 116 -3.52 -0.88 1.38
CA GLY A 116 -3.88 -0.25 2.65
C GLY A 116 -2.68 -0.11 3.58
N ALA A 117 -1.94 -1.20 3.74
CA ALA A 117 -0.67 -1.20 4.43
C ALA A 117 0.40 -1.98 3.67
N ALA A 118 1.66 -1.64 3.90
CA ALA A 118 2.79 -2.34 3.32
C ALA A 118 4.01 -2.27 4.25
N GLY A 119 4.62 -3.40 4.62
CA GLY A 119 5.96 -3.40 5.23
C GLY A 119 7.08 -2.69 4.43
N VAL A 120 8.07 -2.12 5.13
CA VAL A 120 9.28 -1.47 4.58
C VAL A 120 10.48 -2.43 4.62
N LEU A 121 11.27 -2.37 3.55
CA LEU A 121 12.30 -3.30 3.08
C LEU A 121 13.42 -3.68 4.09
N GLU A 122 13.72 -4.98 4.14
CA GLU A 122 15.11 -5.46 4.11
C GLU A 122 15.65 -5.41 2.67
N LYS A 123 16.97 -5.47 2.50
CA LYS A 123 17.75 -5.16 1.27
C LYS A 123 17.29 -5.83 -0.03
N ASP A 124 16.40 -6.80 0.00
CA ASP A 124 15.92 -7.54 -1.16
C ASP A 124 14.40 -7.85 -1.04
N LYS A 125 13.62 -7.47 -2.07
CA LYS A 125 12.45 -8.19 -2.63
C LYS A 125 11.02 -7.61 -2.53
N LYS A 126 10.72 -6.48 -1.91
CA LYS A 126 9.37 -5.90 -2.02
C LYS A 126 9.27 -4.76 -3.03
N GLU A 127 8.40 -4.90 -4.02
CA GLU A 127 8.17 -3.85 -5.02
C GLU A 127 6.68 -3.54 -5.15
N ILE A 128 6.28 -2.31 -4.83
CA ILE A 128 5.04 -1.71 -5.34
C ILE A 128 5.46 -0.74 -6.43
N ARG A 129 5.32 -1.13 -7.69
CA ARG A 129 5.85 -0.35 -8.82
C ARG A 129 4.92 -0.38 -10.02
N TYR A 130 5.01 0.70 -10.81
CA TYR A 130 4.17 0.87 -12.01
C TYR A 130 2.67 0.73 -11.72
N CYS A 131 2.26 1.04 -10.49
CA CYS A 131 0.87 0.96 -10.07
C CYS A 131 0.26 2.36 -10.06
N ILE A 132 -1.03 2.44 -10.40
CA ILE A 132 -1.74 3.72 -10.53
C ILE A 132 -3.05 3.64 -9.77
N ASN A 133 -3.32 4.66 -8.96
CA ASN A 133 -4.64 4.92 -8.41
C ASN A 133 -5.27 6.10 -9.14
N ILE A 134 -6.44 5.85 -9.74
CA ILE A 134 -7.32 6.84 -10.35
C ILE A 134 -8.55 7.07 -9.47
N GLY A 135 -8.95 6.06 -8.70
CA GLY A 135 -10.11 6.12 -7.80
C GLY A 135 -9.95 7.16 -6.70
N LYS A 136 -11.08 7.77 -6.31
CA LYS A 136 -11.12 8.65 -5.13
C LYS A 136 -10.77 7.82 -3.88
N ILE A 137 -10.17 8.46 -2.89
CA ILE A 137 -9.92 7.89 -1.57
C ILE A 137 -10.53 8.84 -0.53
N GLU A 138 -11.44 8.32 0.29
CA GLU A 138 -11.99 8.97 1.47
C GLU A 138 -11.52 8.19 2.70
N CYS A 139 -10.66 8.81 3.52
CA CYS A 139 -10.11 8.20 4.72
C CYS A 139 -10.06 9.23 5.85
N ASN A 140 -10.40 8.82 7.07
CA ASN A 140 -10.44 9.72 8.22
C ASN A 140 -9.07 9.93 8.87
N SER A 141 -8.19 8.94 8.80
CA SER A 141 -6.84 8.98 9.38
C SER A 141 -5.76 9.05 8.30
N TYR A 142 -5.25 7.90 7.82
CA TYR A 142 -4.10 7.85 6.92
C TYR A 142 -4.51 7.37 5.52
N GLY A 143 -4.88 8.32 4.67
CA GLY A 143 -5.26 8.10 3.27
C GLY A 143 -4.17 8.53 2.29
N ASN A 144 -3.72 7.64 1.39
CA ASN A 144 -2.66 7.91 0.44
C ASN A 144 -2.90 7.26 -0.93
N ALA A 145 -2.38 7.86 -2.00
CA ALA A 145 -2.63 7.39 -3.36
C ALA A 145 -2.01 6.02 -3.70
N ILE A 146 -0.95 5.60 -3.01
CA ILE A 146 -0.28 4.31 -3.28
C ILE A 146 -0.36 3.39 -2.05
N VAL A 147 0.26 3.76 -0.94
CA VAL A 147 0.23 2.99 0.32
C VAL A 147 -0.35 3.83 1.45
N GLY A 148 -1.37 3.33 2.15
CA GLY A 148 -1.99 4.00 3.31
C GLY A 148 -1.04 4.10 4.51
N ALA A 149 -0.44 2.97 4.92
CA ALA A 149 0.55 2.88 5.99
C ALA A 149 1.77 2.02 5.64
N LEU A 150 2.93 2.42 6.15
CA LEU A 150 4.17 1.66 6.01
C LEU A 150 4.55 0.98 7.33
N TYR A 151 4.58 -0.36 7.39
CA TYR A 151 5.10 -1.07 8.57
C TYR A 151 6.61 -1.10 8.53
N ALA A 152 7.25 -0.32 9.39
CA ALA A 152 8.62 -0.60 9.75
C ALA A 152 8.67 -2.00 10.40
N ALA A 153 9.45 -2.94 9.83
CA ALA A 153 9.95 -4.05 10.63
C ALA A 153 10.66 -3.47 11.87
N SER A 154 10.84 -4.23 12.93
CA SER A 154 11.43 -3.81 14.22
C SER A 154 12.88 -3.26 14.18
N SER A 155 13.40 -2.92 13.00
CA SER A 155 14.60 -2.10 12.76
C SER A 155 14.39 -0.94 11.76
N GLY A 156 13.22 -0.81 11.15
CA GLY A 156 12.80 0.24 10.20
C GLY A 156 12.43 1.54 10.89
N VAL A 157 13.29 2.01 11.79
CA VAL A 157 13.24 3.39 12.27
C VAL A 157 13.09 4.28 11.04
N ILE A 158 12.07 5.16 11.03
CA ILE A 158 12.13 6.35 10.19
C ILE A 158 13.33 7.12 10.74
N THR A 159 14.51 6.83 10.21
CA THR A 159 15.71 7.55 10.59
C THR A 159 15.66 8.86 9.86
N ALA A 160 15.86 9.93 10.62
CA ALA A 160 15.99 11.23 10.02
C ALA A 160 17.12 11.16 8.97
N GLN A 161 16.83 11.56 7.73
CA GLN A 161 17.71 11.32 6.61
C GLN A 161 17.64 12.42 5.55
N TRP A 162 18.77 12.59 4.86
CA TRP A 162 18.88 13.45 3.69
C TRP A 162 18.30 12.77 2.45
N VAL A 163 17.45 13.48 1.73
CA VAL A 163 16.81 13.03 0.49
C VAL A 163 17.21 13.98 -0.64
N LYS A 164 17.68 13.43 -1.77
CA LYS A 164 18.03 14.22 -2.96
C LYS A 164 16.94 14.09 -4.01
N SER A 165 16.45 15.22 -4.53
CA SER A 165 15.54 15.26 -5.67
C SER A 165 15.99 16.33 -6.67
N GLY A 166 16.34 15.89 -7.89
CA GLY A 166 16.99 16.75 -8.88
C GLY A 166 18.30 17.35 -8.35
N ASN A 167 18.38 18.68 -8.37
CA ASN A 167 19.52 19.44 -7.86
C ASN A 167 19.36 19.84 -6.38
N ASN A 168 18.23 19.51 -5.76
CA ASN A 168 17.87 19.97 -4.42
C ASN A 168 18.07 18.86 -3.39
N TRP A 169 18.38 19.28 -2.17
CA TRP A 169 18.44 18.42 -0.99
C TRP A 169 17.29 18.76 -0.06
N TYR A 170 16.77 17.73 0.60
CA TYR A 170 15.68 17.78 1.56
C TYR A 170 16.11 16.98 2.78
N TYR A 171 15.45 17.22 3.91
CA TYR A 171 15.61 16.39 5.08
C TYR A 171 14.25 15.92 5.58
N VAL A 172 14.17 14.65 5.93
CA VAL A 172 13.00 14.03 6.55
C VAL A 172 13.36 13.75 8.00
N ASP A 173 12.51 14.16 8.95
CA ASP A 173 12.73 13.94 10.37
C ASP A 173 12.40 12.50 10.80
N VAL A 174 12.57 12.23 12.10
CA VAL A 174 12.33 10.90 12.69
C VAL A 174 10.85 10.46 12.66
N GLU A 175 9.91 11.37 12.34
CA GLU A 175 8.49 11.07 12.19
C GLU A 175 8.09 10.91 10.71
N GLY A 176 9.04 11.09 9.78
CA GLY A 176 8.77 10.97 8.34
C GLY A 176 8.30 12.26 7.71
N LYS A 177 8.40 13.40 8.42
CA LYS A 177 7.97 14.71 7.92
C LYS A 177 9.11 15.44 7.25
N MET A 178 8.80 16.14 6.16
CA MET A 178 9.75 17.01 5.48
C MET A 178 10.03 18.23 6.36
N VAL A 179 11.31 18.50 6.61
CA VAL A 179 11.75 19.64 7.40
C VAL A 179 11.68 20.92 6.59
N THR A 180 11.18 21.99 7.23
CA THR A 180 11.15 23.38 6.71
C THR A 180 11.63 24.33 7.80
N GLY A 181 12.22 25.48 7.43
CA GLY A 181 12.77 26.43 8.39
C GLY A 181 14.10 25.98 9.01
N ASP A 182 14.44 26.50 10.17
CA ASP A 182 15.69 26.17 10.88
C ASP A 182 15.55 24.83 11.60
N TYR A 183 16.48 23.90 11.36
CA TYR A 183 16.44 22.58 11.96
C TYR A 183 17.84 22.04 12.26
N GLU A 184 18.05 21.54 13.47
CA GLU A 184 19.33 21.00 13.90
C GLU A 184 19.49 19.53 13.50
N ILE A 185 20.56 19.24 12.76
CA ILE A 185 20.93 17.89 12.31
C ILE A 185 22.34 17.61 12.81
N ASN A 186 22.48 16.65 13.73
CA ASN A 186 23.76 16.26 14.33
C ASN A 186 24.57 17.43 14.93
N GLY A 187 23.92 18.37 15.62
CA GLY A 187 24.60 19.52 16.24
C GLY A 187 24.80 20.72 15.32
N VAL A 188 24.33 20.66 14.06
CA VAL A 188 24.46 21.74 13.08
C VAL A 188 23.07 22.23 12.68
N VAL A 189 22.82 23.53 12.84
CA VAL A 189 21.59 24.16 12.34
C VAL A 189 21.67 24.28 10.83
N ASN A 190 20.68 23.71 10.15
CA ASN A 190 20.49 23.75 8.71
C ASN A 190 19.23 24.55 8.41
N HIS A 191 19.23 25.28 7.29
CA HIS A 191 18.13 26.13 6.88
C HIS A 191 17.40 25.52 5.69
N PHE A 192 16.06 25.46 5.77
CA PHE A 192 15.21 24.91 4.72
C PHE A 192 14.15 25.93 4.30
N ASP A 193 13.87 26.03 3.01
CA ASP A 193 12.82 26.93 2.51
C ASP A 193 11.41 26.41 2.85
N ALA A 194 10.38 27.18 2.48
CA ALA A 194 8.99 26.80 2.72
C ALA A 194 8.56 25.51 1.97
N ASN A 195 9.36 25.05 0.99
CA ASN A 195 9.14 23.81 0.25
C ASN A 195 10.07 22.68 0.70
N GLY A 196 10.82 22.88 1.79
CA GLY A 196 11.74 21.90 2.38
C GLY A 196 13.06 21.73 1.64
N VAL A 197 13.39 22.64 0.72
CA VAL A 197 14.70 22.64 0.05
C VAL A 197 15.74 23.18 1.01
N TRP A 198 16.80 22.40 1.25
CA TRP A 198 17.96 22.84 2.01
C TRP A 198 18.66 23.99 1.29
N ILE A 199 18.79 25.10 2.00
CA ILE A 199 19.43 26.32 1.57
C ILE A 199 20.69 26.50 2.41
N ASN A 200 21.83 26.50 1.74
CA ASN A 200 23.15 26.66 2.36
C ASN A 200 23.62 28.11 2.29
#